data_AF-A0A955I6T5-F1
#
_entry.id   AF-A0A955I6T5-F1
#
_cell.length_a   1.000
_cell.length_b   1.000
_cell.length_c   1.000
_cell.angle_alpha   90.00
_cell.angle_beta   90.00
_cell.angle_gamma   90.00
#
_symmetry.space_group_name_H-M   'P 1'
#
loop_
_entity.id
_entity.type
_entity.pdbx_description
1 polymer ?
#
loop_
_entity_poly.entity_id
_entity_poly.type
_entity_poly.pdbx_seq_one_letter_code
_entity_poly.pdbx_strand_id
1 'polypeptide(L)'
;MSKQELSSAESTKLLEVLKSRFEKNMSRHKGVSWEKVQSKLGKNPGNLWSVNEMERTGGEPDVVVLGKSNGELVFVDCAAESPKGRRSLCYDKKALESRKEYKPKDSAINMAEEMGIEVLTEDEYRELQELGEFDLKT
;
A
#
# COMPACT_ATOMS: atom_id res chain seq x y z
N MET A 1 19.38 9.04 -9.13
CA MET A 1 18.33 8.40 -8.31
C MET A 1 17.43 9.50 -7.83
N SER A 2 16.19 9.54 -8.30
CA SER A 2 15.25 10.61 -7.94
C SER A 2 15.03 10.59 -6.43
N LYS A 3 15.14 11.75 -5.78
CA LYS A 3 14.78 11.90 -4.36
C LYS A 3 13.29 11.59 -4.24
N GLN A 4 12.97 10.40 -3.75
CA GLN A 4 11.63 9.97 -3.34
C GLN A 4 11.25 10.74 -2.06
N GLU A 5 11.15 12.06 -2.17
CA GLU A 5 10.88 12.99 -1.08
C GLU A 5 9.66 13.81 -1.48
N LEU A 6 8.61 13.77 -0.65
CA LEU A 6 7.45 14.63 -0.80
C LEU A 6 7.77 16.04 -0.29
N SER A 7 7.11 17.04 -0.85
CA SER A 7 7.14 18.38 -0.25
C SER A 7 6.47 18.36 1.13
N SER A 8 6.78 19.35 1.97
CA SER A 8 6.14 19.48 3.29
C SER A 8 4.61 19.61 3.19
N ALA A 9 4.11 20.24 2.12
CA ALA A 9 2.68 20.41 1.87
C ALA A 9 2.01 19.07 1.50
N GLU A 10 2.61 18.30 0.60
CA GLU A 10 2.12 16.96 0.23
C GLU A 10 2.16 16.00 1.41
N SER A 11 3.27 16.02 2.16
CA SER A 11 3.44 15.22 3.37
C SER A 11 2.35 15.50 4.40
N THR A 12 2.05 16.78 4.64
CA THR A 12 1.01 17.18 5.61
C THR A 12 -0.36 16.72 5.14
N LYS A 13 -0.70 16.95 3.88
CA LYS A 13 -1.98 16.54 3.30
C LYS A 13 -2.16 15.02 3.36
N LEU A 14 -1.13 14.25 3.03
CA LEU A 14 -1.15 12.79 3.12
C LEU A 14 -1.35 12.33 4.56
N LEU A 15 -0.62 12.91 5.52
CA LEU A 15 -0.76 12.57 6.93
C LEU A 15 -2.17 12.89 7.46
N GLU A 16 -2.82 13.96 7.02
CA GLU A 16 -4.21 14.27 7.39
C GLU A 16 -5.20 13.22 6.87
N VAL A 17 -5.03 12.78 5.61
CA VAL A 17 -5.85 11.73 4.99
C VAL A 17 -5.65 10.41 5.73
N LEU A 18 -4.40 10.00 5.91
CA LEU A 18 -4.05 8.77 6.61
C LEU A 18 -4.54 8.79 8.07
N LYS A 19 -4.42 9.92 8.77
CA LYS A 19 -4.93 10.07 10.14
C LYS A 19 -6.44 9.86 10.19
N SER A 20 -7.16 10.53 9.28
CA SER A 20 -8.62 10.41 9.21
C SER A 20 -9.06 8.98 8.88
N ARG A 21 -8.30 8.26 8.05
CA ARG A 21 -8.57 6.86 7.71
C ARG A 21 -8.25 5.92 8.88
N PHE A 22 -7.12 6.13 9.54
CA PHE A 22 -6.70 5.40 10.73
C PHE A 22 -7.75 5.49 11.85
N GLU A 23 -8.21 6.70 12.18
CA GLU A 23 -9.24 6.93 13.21
C GLU A 23 -10.60 6.29 12.86
N LYS A 24 -10.94 6.19 11.57
CA LYS A 24 -12.14 5.48 11.11
C LYS A 24 -12.00 3.96 11.18
N ASN A 25 -10.79 3.44 11.05
CA ASN A 25 -10.50 2.01 10.92
C ASN A 25 -9.75 1.43 12.14
N MET A 26 -10.02 1.95 13.34
CA MET A 26 -9.36 1.51 14.59
C MET A 26 -9.44 0.01 14.89
N SER A 27 -10.39 -0.70 14.27
CA SER A 27 -10.50 -2.15 14.36
C SER A 27 -9.32 -2.90 13.75
N ARG A 28 -8.65 -2.33 12.74
CA ARG A 28 -7.57 -2.97 11.94
C ARG A 28 -6.19 -2.94 12.60
N HIS A 29 -6.01 -2.09 13.60
CA HIS A 29 -4.71 -1.81 14.21
C HIS A 29 -4.82 -1.68 15.73
N LYS A 30 -5.42 -2.69 16.37
CA LYS A 30 -5.58 -2.75 17.84
C LYS A 30 -4.23 -2.61 18.54
N GLY A 31 -4.12 -1.63 19.44
CA GLY A 31 -2.91 -1.39 20.23
C GLY A 31 -1.85 -0.54 19.53
N VAL A 32 -2.13 0.00 18.34
CA VAL A 32 -1.28 0.99 17.67
C VAL A 32 -1.83 2.40 17.90
N SER A 33 -0.97 3.35 18.25
CA SER A 33 -1.32 4.77 18.30
C SER A 33 -0.91 5.48 17.00
N TRP A 34 -1.73 6.43 16.55
CA TRP A 34 -1.42 7.27 15.39
C TRP A 34 -0.08 8.00 15.53
N GLU A 35 0.25 8.46 16.73
CA GLU A 35 1.54 9.13 17.02
C GLU A 35 2.74 8.26 16.68
N LYS A 36 2.66 6.94 16.94
CA LYS A 36 3.71 5.98 16.59
C LYS A 36 3.83 5.83 15.07
N VAL A 37 2.70 5.80 14.37
CA VAL A 37 2.64 5.74 12.89
C VAL A 37 3.27 7.00 12.29
N GLN A 38 2.81 8.17 12.71
CA GLN A 38 3.29 9.46 12.23
C GLN A 38 4.79 9.64 12.50
N SER A 39 5.27 9.24 13.68
CA SER A 39 6.70 9.28 14.00
C SER A 39 7.53 8.35 13.12
N LYS A 40 7.05 7.14 12.82
CA LYS A 40 7.75 6.21 11.90
C LYS A 40 7.79 6.72 10.47
N LEU A 41 6.69 7.28 9.97
CA LEU A 41 6.61 7.87 8.63
C LEU A 41 7.51 9.11 8.52
N GLY A 42 7.49 9.99 9.53
CA GLY A 42 8.33 11.20 9.55
C GLY A 42 9.83 10.90 9.61
N LYS A 43 10.23 9.73 10.14
CA LYS A 43 11.63 9.28 10.15
C LYS A 43 12.08 8.64 8.84
N ASN A 44 11.15 8.25 7.96
CA ASN A 44 11.44 7.56 6.70
C ASN A 44 10.74 8.25 5.52
N PRO A 45 11.39 9.27 4.91
CA PRO A 45 10.83 9.99 3.76
C PRO A 45 10.46 9.09 2.59
N GLY A 46 11.24 8.02 2.33
CA GLY A 46 10.96 7.04 1.28
C GLY A 46 9.66 6.26 1.51
N ASN A 47 9.36 5.88 2.75
CA ASN A 47 8.11 5.19 3.08
C ASN A 47 6.92 6.14 2.87
N LEU A 48 7.06 7.40 3.27
CA LEU A 48 6.02 8.40 3.05
C LEU A 48 5.74 8.62 1.57
N TRP A 49 6.79 8.69 0.74
CA TRP A 49 6.66 8.77 -0.72
C TRP A 49 5.97 7.53 -1.30
N SER A 50 6.33 6.34 -0.83
CA SER A 50 5.73 5.07 -1.27
C SER A 50 4.23 5.02 -0.96
N VAL A 51 3.85 5.41 0.27
CA VAL A 51 2.44 5.51 0.68
C VAL A 51 1.68 6.57 -0.11
N ASN A 52 2.34 7.67 -0.47
CA ASN A 52 1.74 8.66 -1.38
C ASN A 52 1.44 8.08 -2.75
N GLU A 53 2.32 7.26 -3.31
CA GLU A 53 2.08 6.59 -4.60
C GLU A 53 0.93 5.59 -4.53
N MET A 54 0.79 4.87 -3.40
CA MET A 54 -0.37 4.03 -3.11
C MET A 54 -1.67 4.83 -3.08
N GLU A 55 -1.69 5.97 -2.37
CA GLU A 55 -2.86 6.86 -2.33
C GLU A 55 -3.17 7.46 -3.71
N ARG A 56 -2.16 7.94 -4.44
CA ARG A 56 -2.29 8.60 -5.76
C ARG A 56 -2.93 7.70 -6.80
N THR A 57 -2.70 6.40 -6.68
CA THR A 57 -3.26 5.39 -7.59
C THR A 57 -4.59 4.80 -7.10
N GLY A 58 -5.10 5.24 -5.95
CA GLY A 58 -6.41 4.86 -5.41
C GLY A 58 -6.41 3.55 -4.62
N GLY A 59 -5.27 3.13 -4.08
CA GLY A 59 -5.15 1.92 -3.25
C GLY A 59 -5.72 2.08 -1.83
N GLU A 60 -6.01 3.31 -1.42
CA GLU A 60 -6.47 3.65 -0.06
C GLU A 60 -5.60 3.01 1.03
N PRO A 61 -4.27 3.24 1.02
CA PRO A 61 -3.35 2.66 2.00
C PRO A 61 -3.78 3.00 3.43
N ASP A 62 -3.76 1.98 4.29
CA ASP A 62 -4.05 2.12 5.72
C ASP A 62 -3.09 1.25 6.54
N VAL A 63 -2.99 1.56 7.83
CA VAL A 63 -2.18 0.80 8.77
C VAL A 63 -2.92 -0.44 9.22
N VAL A 64 -2.27 -1.58 9.01
CA VAL A 64 -2.74 -2.88 9.50
C VAL A 64 -1.67 -3.52 10.37
N VAL A 65 -2.11 -4.34 11.32
CA VAL A 65 -1.23 -5.16 12.15
C VAL A 65 -1.41 -6.60 11.70
N LEU A 66 -0.44 -7.09 10.93
CA LEU A 66 -0.37 -8.50 10.53
C LEU A 66 0.36 -9.28 11.64
N GLY A 67 -0.09 -10.49 11.93
CA GLY A 67 0.34 -11.29 13.08
C GLY A 67 1.83 -11.61 13.07
N LYS A 68 2.43 -11.67 11.87
CA LYS A 68 3.87 -11.94 11.70
C LYS A 68 4.77 -10.72 11.84
N SER A 69 4.22 -9.50 11.90
CA SER A 69 5.01 -8.27 11.78
C SER A 69 5.82 -7.92 13.04
N ASN A 70 5.87 -8.72 14.12
CA ASN A 70 6.60 -8.40 15.36
C ASN A 70 6.28 -6.99 15.95
N GLY A 71 5.11 -6.41 15.65
CA GLY A 71 4.76 -5.04 16.02
C GLY A 71 5.32 -3.95 15.08
N GLU A 72 5.79 -4.34 13.90
CA GLU A 72 6.02 -3.46 12.76
C GLU A 72 4.68 -2.95 12.21
N LEU A 73 4.73 -1.75 11.66
CA LEU A 73 3.57 -1.08 11.11
C LEU A 73 3.61 -1.30 9.62
N VAL A 74 2.65 -2.06 9.10
CA VAL A 74 2.56 -2.36 7.68
C VAL A 74 1.49 -1.48 7.08
N PHE A 75 1.81 -0.83 5.95
CA PHE A 75 0.84 -0.11 5.15
C PHE A 75 0.38 -1.01 4.02
N VAL A 76 -0.92 -1.19 3.92
CA VAL A 76 -1.52 -2.08 2.93
C VAL A 76 -2.68 -1.35 2.24
N ASP A 77 -2.82 -1.58 0.94
CA ASP A 77 -3.97 -1.12 0.17
C ASP A 77 -5.25 -1.72 0.77
N CYS A 78 -6.11 -0.86 1.32
CA CYS A 78 -7.35 -1.25 1.98
C CYS A 78 -8.59 -0.84 1.17
N ALA A 79 -8.43 -0.65 -0.14
CA ALA A 79 -9.53 -0.40 -1.06
C ALA A 79 -10.46 -1.63 -1.16
N ALA A 80 -11.77 -1.38 -1.17
CA ALA A 80 -12.78 -2.44 -1.31
C ALA A 80 -12.68 -3.17 -2.67
N GLU A 81 -12.17 -2.49 -3.68
CA GLU A 81 -11.83 -3.09 -4.96
C GLU A 81 -10.50 -2.52 -5.46
N SER A 82 -9.67 -3.35 -6.12
CA SER A 82 -8.42 -2.90 -6.74
C SER A 82 -8.64 -1.64 -7.60
N PRO A 83 -7.78 -0.61 -7.61
CA PRO A 83 -8.03 0.57 -8.44
C PRO A 83 -7.89 0.24 -9.93
N LYS A 84 -8.70 0.90 -10.79
CA LYS A 84 -8.74 0.63 -12.25
C LYS A 84 -7.37 0.68 -12.95
N GLY A 85 -6.42 1.44 -12.43
CA GLY A 85 -5.06 1.54 -12.95
C GLY A 85 -4.09 0.43 -12.50
N ARG A 86 -4.47 -0.37 -11.49
CA ARG A 86 -3.73 -1.53 -10.99
C ARG A 86 -4.41 -2.87 -11.34
N ARG A 87 -5.63 -2.85 -11.88
CA ARG A 87 -6.29 -4.02 -12.46
C ARG A 87 -5.68 -4.38 -13.83
N SER A 88 -5.80 -5.65 -14.21
CA SER A 88 -5.36 -6.16 -15.53
C SER A 88 -3.84 -6.11 -15.79
N LEU A 89 -3.03 -6.12 -14.74
CA LEU A 89 -1.58 -6.33 -14.82
C LEU A 89 -1.28 -7.84 -14.73
N CYS A 90 -0.18 -8.28 -15.33
CA CYS A 90 0.32 -9.62 -15.03
C CYS A 90 1.11 -9.61 -13.71
N TYR A 91 1.31 -10.78 -13.11
CA TYR A 91 2.00 -10.87 -11.82
C TYR A 91 3.45 -10.40 -11.91
N ASP A 92 4.23 -10.98 -12.82
CA ASP A 92 5.67 -10.72 -12.95
C ASP A 92 6.08 -10.31 -14.36
N LYS A 93 7.33 -9.85 -14.47
CA LYS A 93 7.96 -9.48 -15.74
C LYS A 93 8.06 -10.65 -16.72
N LYS A 94 8.21 -11.88 -16.22
CA LYS A 94 8.26 -13.08 -17.06
C LYS A 94 6.91 -13.35 -17.75
N ALA A 95 5.80 -13.20 -17.02
CA ALA A 95 4.46 -13.25 -17.58
C ALA A 95 4.24 -12.12 -18.59
N LEU A 96 4.74 -10.91 -18.30
CA LEU A 96 4.67 -9.76 -19.21
C LEU A 96 5.38 -10.04 -20.55
N GLU A 97 6.61 -10.57 -20.50
CA GLU A 97 7.43 -10.86 -21.67
C GLU A 97 6.93 -12.07 -22.48
N SER A 98 6.24 -13.00 -21.84
CA SER A 98 5.67 -14.19 -22.49
C SER A 98 4.44 -13.89 -23.38
N ARG A 99 3.77 -12.74 -23.17
CA ARG A 99 2.57 -12.38 -23.94
C ARG A 99 2.90 -11.65 -25.23
N LYS A 100 2.39 -12.18 -26.35
CA LYS A 100 2.53 -11.61 -27.69
C LYS A 100 1.37 -10.68 -28.08
N GLU A 101 0.17 -10.95 -27.59
CA GLU A 101 -1.05 -10.18 -27.82
C GLU A 101 -1.71 -9.79 -26.49
N TYR A 102 -2.42 -8.65 -26.45
CA TYR A 102 -3.01 -8.06 -25.24
C TYR A 102 -2.02 -7.95 -24.07
N LYS A 103 -0.80 -7.49 -24.38
CA LYS A 103 0.25 -7.29 -23.38
C LYS A 103 -0.21 -6.24 -22.37
N PRO A 104 -0.25 -6.57 -21.07
CA PRO A 104 -0.63 -5.60 -20.05
C PRO A 104 0.39 -4.45 -20.01
N LYS A 105 -0.04 -3.33 -19.44
CA LYS A 105 0.77 -2.10 -19.41
C LYS A 105 2.05 -2.30 -18.59
N ASP A 106 1.98 -3.11 -17.54
CA ASP A 106 3.12 -3.49 -16.70
C ASP A 106 2.82 -4.80 -15.92
N SER A 107 3.71 -5.16 -15.01
CA SER A 107 3.50 -6.21 -14.01
C SER A 107 3.32 -5.64 -12.59
N ALA A 108 2.59 -6.37 -11.74
CA ALA A 108 2.36 -5.98 -10.36
C ALA A 108 3.67 -5.87 -9.56
N ILE A 109 4.61 -6.80 -9.78
CA ILE A 109 5.94 -6.77 -9.13
C ILE A 109 6.73 -5.53 -9.56
N ASN A 110 6.81 -5.22 -10.86
CA ASN A 110 7.53 -4.03 -11.31
C ASN A 110 6.94 -2.75 -10.71
N MET A 111 5.62 -2.62 -10.68
CA MET A 111 4.97 -1.44 -10.09
C MET A 111 5.23 -1.33 -8.59
N ALA A 112 5.27 -2.46 -7.88
CA ALA A 112 5.65 -2.50 -6.47
C ALA A 112 7.11 -2.03 -6.29
N GLU A 113 8.04 -2.57 -7.09
CA GLU A 113 9.46 -2.17 -7.07
C GLU A 113 9.66 -0.67 -7.41
N GLU A 114 8.97 -0.13 -8.41
CA GLU A 114 9.03 1.30 -8.76
C GLU A 114 8.54 2.20 -7.62
N MET A 115 7.54 1.73 -6.87
CA MET A 115 6.99 2.43 -5.72
C MET A 115 7.77 2.16 -4.42
N GLY A 116 8.77 1.27 -4.43
CA GLY A 116 9.50 0.88 -3.22
C GLY A 116 8.67 0.09 -2.22
N ILE A 117 7.64 -0.61 -2.69
CA ILE A 117 6.75 -1.48 -1.89
C ILE A 117 6.87 -2.93 -2.34
N GLU A 118 6.32 -3.83 -1.53
CA GLU A 118 6.30 -5.26 -1.82
C GLU A 118 4.86 -5.75 -2.00
N VAL A 119 4.69 -6.78 -2.83
CA VAL A 119 3.41 -7.47 -2.96
C VAL A 119 3.25 -8.41 -1.78
N LEU A 120 2.08 -8.40 -1.14
CA LEU A 120 1.79 -9.29 -0.02
C LEU A 120 2.00 -10.75 -0.38
N THR A 121 2.52 -11.52 0.57
CA THR A 121 2.50 -12.97 0.51
C THR A 121 1.07 -13.49 0.68
N GLU A 122 0.83 -14.73 0.26
CA GLU A 122 -0.50 -15.36 0.39
C GLU A 122 -0.99 -15.39 1.84
N ASP A 123 -0.09 -15.63 2.79
CA ASP A 123 -0.43 -15.63 4.22
C ASP A 123 -0.84 -14.23 4.71
N GLU A 124 -0.09 -13.19 4.31
CA GLU A 124 -0.41 -11.81 4.67
C GLU A 124 -1.72 -11.34 4.02
N TYR A 125 -2.00 -11.77 2.79
CA TYR A 125 -3.27 -11.52 2.12
C TYR A 125 -4.43 -12.18 2.86
N ARG A 126 -4.27 -13.43 3.33
CA ARG A 126 -5.29 -14.12 4.13
C ARG A 126 -5.54 -13.40 5.45
N GLU A 127 -4.48 -13.01 6.17
CA GLU A 127 -4.60 -12.23 7.41
C GLU A 127 -5.29 -10.87 7.17
N LEU A 128 -5.00 -10.21 6.05
CA LEU A 128 -5.68 -8.96 5.68
C LEU A 128 -7.19 -9.17 5.52
N GLN A 129 -7.62 -10.26 4.89
CA GLN A 129 -9.05 -10.59 4.72
C GLN A 129 -9.76 -10.88 6.06
N GLU A 130 -9.03 -11.23 7.13
CA GLU A 130 -9.61 -11.36 8.47
C GLU A 130 -9.91 -9.98 9.11
N LEU A 131 -9.23 -8.92 8.67
CA LEU A 131 -9.42 -7.55 9.17
C LEU A 131 -10.58 -6.82 8.50
N GLY A 132 -11.06 -7.30 7.36
CA GLY A 132 -12.16 -6.72 6.61
C GLY A 132 -12.26 -7.27 5.19
N GLU A 133 -13.31 -6.86 4.49
CA GLU A 133 -13.52 -7.22 3.09
C GLU A 133 -12.73 -6.25 2.19
N PHE A 134 -11.61 -6.75 1.66
CA PHE A 134 -10.72 -6.00 0.77
C PHE A 134 -10.60 -6.70 -0.57
N ASP A 135 -10.36 -5.94 -1.63
CA ASP A 135 -10.09 -6.51 -2.96
C ASP A 135 -11.14 -7.54 -3.41
N LEU A 136 -12.43 -7.24 -3.18
CA LEU A 136 -13.55 -8.15 -3.47
C LEU A 136 -13.74 -8.45 -4.97
N LYS A 137 -13.07 -7.68 -5.83
CA LYS A 137 -13.04 -7.92 -7.29
C LYS A 137 -11.61 -7.74 -7.80
N THR A 138 -10.98 -8.88 -8.07
CA THR A 138 -9.69 -9.03 -8.74
C THR A 138 -9.82 -8.92 -10.26
#